data_AF-A3LS24-F1
#
_entry.id   AF-A3LS24-F1
#
_cell.length_a   1.000
_cell.length_b   1.000
_cell.length_c   1.000
_cell.angle_alpha   90.00
_cell.angle_beta   90.00
_cell.angle_gamma   90.00
#
_symmetry.space_group_name_H-M   'P 1'
#
loop_
_entity.id
_entity.type
_entity.pdbx_description
1 polymer ?
#
loop_
_entity_poly.entity_id
_entity_poly.type
_entity_poly.pdbx_seq_one_letter_code
_entity_poly.pdbx_strand_id
1 'polypeptide(L)'
;MADRLTQLQTCLDQLVEQFNATVNYINTSSEPSLLDEDPTSVSNIAASAPLPANQTQQGSTLGSNRQTVSPSTQAEAESNFENTINELSTDIILKSRQISMLIDSLPGIGVSPESQLKIIDDLSKELQSVEQEQVKKIQEKDKLLKWCESLIVEVATGISETRH
;
A
#
# COMPACT_ATOMS: atom_id res chain seq x y z
N MET A 1 4.38 5.17 -16.03
CA MET A 1 5.06 6.12 -15.11
C MET A 1 4.09 6.86 -14.17
N ALA A 2 2.80 7.02 -14.49
CA ALA A 2 1.79 7.52 -13.54
C ALA A 2 1.51 6.57 -12.35
N ASP A 3 1.89 5.30 -12.48
CA ASP A 3 1.68 4.25 -11.47
C ASP A 3 2.31 4.61 -10.11
N ARG A 4 3.46 5.28 -10.06
CA ARG A 4 4.04 5.72 -8.77
C ARG A 4 3.21 6.79 -8.08
N LEU A 5 2.59 7.69 -8.82
CA LEU A 5 1.67 8.68 -8.25
C LEU A 5 0.37 8.01 -7.79
N THR A 6 -0.14 7.04 -8.55
CA THR A 6 -1.29 6.22 -8.12
C THR A 6 -0.98 5.42 -6.87
N GLN A 7 0.21 4.81 -6.77
CA GLN A 7 0.66 4.09 -5.57
C GLN A 7 0.78 5.03 -4.36
N LEU A 8 1.24 6.26 -4.56
CA LEU A 8 1.28 7.27 -3.51
C LEU A 8 -0.13 7.62 -3.02
N GLN A 9 -1.08 7.82 -3.94
CA GLN A 9 -2.48 8.05 -3.62
C GLN A 9 -3.07 6.88 -2.83
N THR A 10 -2.88 5.64 -3.30
CA THR A 10 -3.35 4.45 -2.57
C THR A 10 -2.71 4.31 -1.19
N CYS A 11 -1.42 4.60 -1.04
CA CYS A 11 -0.76 4.57 0.27
C CYS A 11 -1.32 5.64 1.21
N LEU A 12 -1.60 6.84 0.70
CA LEU A 12 -2.20 7.92 1.49
C LEU A 12 -3.61 7.54 1.94
N ASP A 13 -4.43 6.99 1.05
CA ASP A 13 -5.80 6.55 1.36
C ASP A 13 -5.80 5.47 2.45
N GLN A 14 -4.91 4.47 2.32
CA GLN A 14 -4.74 3.43 3.33
C GLN A 14 -4.27 3.99 4.68
N LEU A 15 -3.40 5.00 4.68
CA LEU A 15 -2.93 5.62 5.92
C LEU A 15 -4.06 6.38 6.62
N VAL A 16 -4.92 7.08 5.88
CA VAL A 16 -6.09 7.77 6.43
C VAL A 16 -7.10 6.77 6.99
N GLU A 17 -7.35 5.67 6.29
CA GLU A 17 -8.24 4.60 6.75
C GLU A 17 -7.71 3.97 8.04
N GLN A 18 -6.42 3.66 8.10
CA GLN A 18 -5.79 3.16 9.32
C GLN A 18 -5.83 4.16 10.47
N PHE A 19 -5.63 5.46 10.21
CA PHE A 19 -5.77 6.49 11.25
C PHE A 19 -7.18 6.48 11.84
N ASN A 20 -8.21 6.42 11.00
CA ASN A 20 -9.59 6.37 11.44
C ASN A 20 -9.89 5.07 12.23
N ALA A 21 -9.43 3.92 11.73
CA ALA A 21 -9.57 2.64 12.43
C ALA A 21 -8.86 2.65 13.80
N THR A 22 -7.68 3.24 13.88
CA THR A 22 -6.90 3.39 15.13
C THR A 22 -7.64 4.23 16.15
N VAL A 23 -8.12 5.41 15.74
CA VAL A 23 -8.83 6.32 16.63
C VAL A 23 -10.15 5.70 17.10
N ASN A 24 -10.89 5.03 16.20
CA ASN A 24 -12.11 4.33 16.58
C ASN A 24 -11.82 3.18 17.54
N TYR A 25 -10.76 2.39 17.30
CA TYR A 25 -10.36 1.31 18.19
C TYR A 25 -9.97 1.84 19.58
N ILE A 26 -9.18 2.92 19.65
CA ILE A 26 -8.86 3.60 20.92
C ILE A 26 -10.15 4.01 21.61
N ASN A 27 -11.07 4.67 20.91
CA ASN A 27 -12.28 5.19 21.51
C ASN A 27 -13.23 4.10 22.03
N THR A 28 -13.26 2.92 21.39
CA THR A 28 -14.16 1.82 21.79
C THR A 28 -13.53 0.84 22.77
N SER A 29 -12.20 0.74 22.78
CA SER A 29 -11.46 -0.28 23.54
C SER A 29 -10.60 0.31 24.64
N SER A 30 -10.45 1.63 24.74
CA SER A 30 -9.86 2.25 25.92
C SER A 30 -10.79 2.04 27.11
N GLU A 31 -10.30 1.32 28.11
CA GLU A 31 -10.99 1.23 29.39
C GLU A 31 -11.04 2.62 30.03
N PRO A 32 -12.19 3.09 30.55
CA PRO A 32 -12.25 4.35 31.26
C PRO A 32 -11.33 4.27 32.48
N SER A 33 -10.25 5.03 32.43
CA SER A 33 -9.26 5.12 33.50
C SER A 33 -9.95 5.49 34.82
N LEU A 34 -9.53 4.83 35.90
CA LEU A 34 -9.96 5.18 37.24
C LEU A 34 -9.53 6.63 37.52
N LEU A 35 -10.47 7.45 37.98
CA LEU A 35 -10.26 8.86 38.30
C LEU A 35 -9.35 9.07 39.52
N ASP A 36 -9.11 8.00 40.28
CA ASP A 36 -8.35 7.97 41.51
C ASP A 36 -7.53 6.67 41.56
N GLU A 37 -6.28 6.72 42.05
CA GLU A 37 -5.34 5.58 42.14
C GLU A 37 -5.90 4.41 42.99
N ASP A 38 -6.81 4.71 43.93
CA ASP A 38 -7.45 3.70 44.76
C ASP A 38 -8.66 3.05 44.04
N PRO A 39 -8.64 1.73 43.76
CA PRO A 39 -9.71 1.04 43.02
C PRO A 39 -11.04 0.99 43.77
N THR A 40 -11.07 1.36 45.04
CA THR A 40 -12.26 1.43 45.89
C THR A 40 -12.70 2.86 46.21
N SER A 41 -12.06 3.88 45.61
CA SER A 41 -12.44 5.27 45.82
C SER A 41 -13.89 5.50 45.39
N VAL A 42 -14.62 6.30 46.19
CA VAL A 42 -16.04 6.63 45.98
C VAL A 42 -16.25 7.21 44.58
N SER A 43 -15.26 7.92 44.04
CA SER A 43 -15.25 8.46 42.68
C SER A 43 -15.31 7.37 41.61
N ASN A 44 -14.53 6.30 41.75
CA ASN A 44 -14.48 5.18 40.80
C ASN A 44 -15.74 4.31 40.88
N ILE A 45 -16.27 4.11 42.10
CA ILE A 45 -17.53 3.39 42.34
C ILE A 45 -18.73 4.19 41.82
N ALA A 46 -18.74 5.52 42.00
CA ALA A 46 -19.81 6.39 41.50
C ALA A 46 -19.81 6.52 39.97
N ALA A 47 -18.62 6.57 39.35
CA ALA A 47 -18.48 6.56 37.89
C ALA A 47 -18.97 5.22 37.28
N SER A 48 -18.87 4.13 38.03
CA SER A 48 -19.30 2.79 37.59
C SER A 48 -20.73 2.41 38.03
N ALA A 49 -21.42 3.28 38.78
CA ALA A 49 -22.74 2.97 39.33
C ALA A 49 -23.87 3.25 38.31
N PRO A 50 -24.84 2.33 38.13
CA PRO A 50 -26.03 2.61 37.34
C PRO A 50 -26.82 3.77 37.95
N LEU A 51 -27.16 4.76 37.11
CA LEU A 51 -27.97 5.92 37.49
C LEU A 51 -29.25 5.46 38.23
N PRO A 52 -29.58 6.03 39.40
CA PRO A 52 -30.75 5.61 40.17
C PRO A 52 -32.02 6.13 39.53
N ALA A 53 -32.67 5.29 38.71
CA ALA A 53 -34.07 5.45 38.36
C ALA A 53 -34.94 4.91 39.48
N ASN A 54 -35.55 5.83 40.24
CA ASN A 54 -36.79 5.75 41.02
C ASN A 54 -37.17 4.44 41.77
N GLN A 55 -37.34 4.58 43.09
CA GLN A 55 -37.85 3.56 44.01
C GLN A 55 -39.22 2.98 43.59
N THR A 56 -39.35 1.64 43.55
CA THR A 56 -40.37 0.87 44.32
C THR A 56 -40.15 -0.65 44.26
N GLN A 57 -39.87 -1.22 45.44
CA GLN A 57 -40.16 -2.55 46.02
C GLN A 57 -40.40 -3.83 45.18
N GLN A 58 -39.55 -4.83 45.51
CA GLN A 58 -39.85 -6.23 45.87
C GLN A 58 -40.04 -7.29 44.76
N GLY A 59 -39.11 -8.25 44.69
CA GLY A 59 -39.29 -9.52 43.97
C GLY A 59 -37.99 -10.26 43.66
N SER A 60 -37.60 -11.15 44.56
CA SER A 60 -36.47 -12.07 44.46
C SER A 60 -36.59 -13.07 43.29
N THR A 61 -35.58 -13.14 42.41
CA THR A 61 -35.15 -14.40 41.79
C THR A 61 -33.63 -14.44 41.60
N LEU A 62 -33.12 -15.59 42.04
CA LEU A 62 -31.77 -16.12 41.94
C LEU A 62 -31.25 -16.09 40.49
N GLY A 63 -30.08 -15.49 40.29
CA GLY A 63 -29.39 -15.45 39.01
C GLY A 63 -28.00 -14.86 39.17
N SER A 64 -27.21 -15.48 40.05
CA SER A 64 -25.81 -15.14 40.29
C SER A 64 -24.98 -15.44 39.04
N ASN A 65 -24.96 -14.50 38.09
CA ASN A 65 -23.90 -14.39 37.10
C ASN A 65 -23.06 -13.15 37.41
N ARG A 66 -22.59 -13.05 38.67
CA ARG A 66 -21.40 -12.26 38.96
C ARG A 66 -20.22 -13.09 38.50
N GLN A 67 -20.03 -13.07 37.18
CA GLN A 67 -18.77 -13.46 36.57
C GLN A 67 -17.75 -12.51 37.18
N THR A 68 -17.08 -13.01 38.22
CA THR A 68 -15.85 -12.46 38.74
C THR A 68 -14.91 -12.44 37.54
N VAL A 69 -14.83 -11.29 36.87
CA VAL A 69 -13.67 -10.97 36.04
C VAL A 69 -12.51 -11.02 37.00
N SER A 70 -11.78 -12.13 36.94
CA SER A 70 -10.52 -12.30 37.60
C SER A 70 -9.65 -11.10 37.22
N PRO A 71 -8.86 -10.52 38.13
CA PRO A 71 -7.94 -9.43 37.78
C PRO A 71 -6.96 -9.81 36.65
N SER A 72 -6.82 -11.11 36.35
CA SER A 72 -6.09 -11.61 35.18
C SER A 72 -6.76 -11.28 33.84
N THR A 73 -8.10 -11.27 33.74
CA THR A 73 -8.79 -11.06 32.45
C THR A 73 -8.78 -9.60 32.02
N GLN A 74 -8.75 -8.68 32.98
CA GLN A 74 -8.68 -7.23 32.75
C GLN A 74 -7.26 -6.80 32.38
N ALA A 75 -6.25 -7.32 33.09
CA ALA A 75 -4.84 -7.15 32.73
C ALA A 75 -4.50 -7.76 31.35
N GLU A 76 -5.12 -8.90 31.00
CA GLU A 76 -5.00 -9.47 29.65
C GLU A 76 -5.64 -8.56 28.59
N ALA A 77 -6.79 -7.94 28.89
CA ALA A 77 -7.46 -7.01 27.97
C ALA A 77 -6.65 -5.72 27.76
N GLU A 78 -6.12 -5.13 28.84
CA GLU A 78 -5.23 -3.96 28.78
C GLU A 78 -3.92 -4.25 28.04
N SER A 79 -3.30 -5.39 28.32
CA SER A 79 -2.09 -5.84 27.61
C SER A 79 -2.37 -6.06 26.13
N ASN A 80 -3.49 -6.69 25.78
CA ASN A 80 -3.90 -6.86 24.38
C ASN A 80 -4.19 -5.52 23.70
N PHE A 81 -4.79 -4.55 24.41
CA PHE A 81 -5.02 -3.21 23.91
C PHE A 81 -3.69 -2.49 23.63
N GLU A 82 -2.76 -2.45 24.59
CA GLU A 82 -1.44 -1.82 24.38
C GLU A 82 -0.65 -2.51 23.26
N ASN A 83 -0.69 -3.84 23.17
CA ASN A 83 -0.03 -4.57 22.09
C ASN A 83 -0.62 -4.19 20.71
N THR A 84 -1.94 -4.09 20.62
CA THR A 84 -2.64 -3.70 19.37
C THR A 84 -2.32 -2.25 19.00
N ILE A 85 -2.26 -1.34 19.98
CA ILE A 85 -1.88 0.06 19.78
C ILE A 85 -0.43 0.18 19.27
N ASN A 86 0.48 -0.60 19.85
CA ASN A 86 1.88 -0.61 19.46
C ASN A 86 2.08 -1.19 18.06
N GLU A 87 1.38 -2.28 17.70
CA GLU A 87 1.39 -2.83 16.34
C GLU A 87 0.88 -1.80 15.34
N LEU A 88 -0.25 -1.17 15.64
CA LEU A 88 -0.88 -0.20 14.74
C LEU A 88 -0.06 1.09 14.59
N SER A 89 0.54 1.60 15.68
CA SER A 89 1.51 2.70 15.60
C SER A 89 2.73 2.33 14.77
N THR A 90 3.24 1.11 14.91
CA THR A 90 4.38 0.64 14.11
C THR A 90 4.02 0.61 12.63
N ASP A 91 2.83 0.12 12.28
CA ASP A 91 2.39 0.09 10.87
C ASP A 91 2.20 1.49 10.29
N ILE A 92 1.61 2.44 11.06
CA ILE A 92 1.50 3.85 10.64
C ILE A 92 2.88 4.46 10.36
N ILE A 93 3.86 4.21 11.25
CA ILE A 93 5.23 4.72 11.07
C ILE A 93 5.87 4.10 9.82
N LEU A 94 5.72 2.80 9.63
CA LEU A 94 6.25 2.10 8.45
C LEU A 94 5.62 2.62 7.16
N LYS A 95 4.30 2.84 7.13
CA LYS A 95 3.61 3.46 5.98
C LYS A 95 4.07 4.89 5.73
N SER A 96 4.23 5.72 6.77
CA SER A 96 4.78 7.07 6.62
C SER A 96 6.18 7.06 5.99
N ARG A 97 7.01 6.07 6.37
CA ARG A 97 8.34 5.88 5.78
C ARG A 97 8.25 5.42 4.33
N GLN A 98 7.34 4.51 4.02
CA GLN A 98 7.10 4.04 2.66
C GLN A 98 6.62 5.18 1.76
N ILE A 99 5.74 6.05 2.24
CA ILE A 99 5.29 7.26 1.53
C ILE A 99 6.48 8.18 1.25
N SER A 100 7.34 8.41 2.24
CA SER A 100 8.54 9.23 2.06
C SER A 100 9.47 8.64 0.99
N MET A 101 9.74 7.33 1.04
CA MET A 101 10.52 6.64 0.01
C MET A 101 9.87 6.70 -1.37
N LEU A 102 8.54 6.60 -1.45
CA LEU A 102 7.80 6.73 -2.70
C LEU A 102 7.94 8.13 -3.28
N ILE A 103 7.84 9.17 -2.45
CA ILE A 103 8.05 10.57 -2.84
C ILE A 103 9.47 10.78 -3.38
N ASP A 104 10.48 10.26 -2.67
CA ASP A 104 11.88 10.36 -3.09
C ASP A 104 12.14 9.61 -4.40
N SER A 105 11.38 8.54 -4.66
CA SER A 105 11.48 7.74 -5.88
C SER A 105 10.66 8.28 -7.06
N LEU A 106 9.91 9.39 -6.90
CA LEU A 106 9.11 9.92 -7.99
C LEU A 106 10.02 10.29 -9.18
N PRO A 107 9.72 9.84 -10.39
CA PRO A 107 10.50 10.24 -11.55
C PRO A 107 10.20 11.70 -11.87
N GLY A 108 11.22 12.54 -11.91
CA GLY A 108 11.10 13.96 -12.29
C GLY A 108 10.83 14.93 -11.15
N ILE A 109 10.91 14.52 -9.88
CA ILE A 109 10.94 15.47 -8.75
C ILE A 109 12.15 16.40 -8.91
N GLY A 110 11.89 17.71 -8.86
CA GLY A 110 12.92 18.74 -8.96
C GLY A 110 13.33 19.14 -10.39
N VAL A 111 12.76 18.51 -11.43
CA VAL A 111 13.07 18.86 -12.82
C VAL A 111 12.06 19.88 -13.32
N SER A 112 12.51 21.01 -13.88
CA SER A 112 11.60 22.02 -14.42
C SER A 112 10.83 21.46 -15.63
N PRO A 113 9.58 21.92 -15.86
CA PRO A 113 8.80 21.48 -17.02
C PRO A 113 9.52 21.73 -18.34
N GLU A 114 10.25 22.84 -18.45
CA GLU A 114 11.04 23.17 -19.64
C GLU A 114 12.18 22.17 -19.86
N SER A 115 12.88 21.76 -18.80
CA SER A 115 13.91 20.74 -18.90
C SER A 115 13.32 19.37 -19.27
N GLN A 116 12.14 19.02 -18.74
CA GLN A 116 11.45 17.80 -19.13
C GLN A 116 11.04 17.82 -20.62
N LEU A 117 10.50 18.93 -21.10
CA LEU A 117 10.14 19.09 -22.51
C LEU A 117 11.36 19.02 -23.43
N LYS A 118 12.48 19.61 -23.03
CA LYS A 118 13.73 19.52 -23.78
C LYS A 118 14.24 18.08 -23.86
N ILE A 119 14.22 17.36 -22.73
CA ILE A 119 14.58 15.93 -22.69
C ILE A 119 13.66 15.12 -23.62
N ILE A 120 12.36 15.42 -23.65
CA ILE A 120 11.40 14.76 -24.55
C ILE A 120 11.74 15.05 -26.03
N ASP A 121 12.07 16.29 -26.38
CA ASP A 121 12.44 16.65 -27.75
C ASP A 121 13.76 15.98 -28.18
N ASP A 122 14.76 15.95 -27.30
CA ASP A 122 16.04 15.28 -27.55
C ASP A 122 15.84 13.76 -27.72
N LEU A 123 15.06 13.11 -26.84
CA LEU A 123 14.69 11.71 -26.97
C LEU A 123 13.92 11.44 -28.26
N SER A 124 13.00 12.32 -28.66
CA SER A 124 12.24 12.18 -29.91
C SER A 124 13.16 12.22 -31.12
N LYS A 125 14.15 13.12 -31.14
CA LYS A 125 15.15 13.20 -32.21
C LYS A 125 16.05 11.98 -32.25
N GLU A 126 16.50 11.51 -31.09
CA GLU A 126 17.29 10.29 -30.99
C GLU A 126 16.52 9.08 -31.53
N LEU A 127 15.26 8.94 -31.12
CA LEU A 127 14.38 7.84 -31.54
C LEU A 127 14.16 7.87 -33.06
N GLN A 128 13.96 9.06 -33.64
CA GLN A 128 13.87 9.23 -35.09
C GLN A 128 15.17 8.83 -35.81
N SER A 129 16.33 9.18 -35.26
CA SER A 129 17.63 8.79 -35.82
C SER A 129 17.83 7.28 -35.78
N VAL A 130 17.50 6.64 -34.65
CA VAL A 130 17.59 5.18 -34.47
C VAL A 130 16.64 4.47 -35.43
N GLU A 131 15.43 4.98 -35.62
CA GLU A 131 14.46 4.42 -36.56
C GLU A 131 14.97 4.51 -38.01
N GLN A 132 15.58 5.63 -38.41
CA GLN A 132 16.21 5.75 -39.73
C GLN A 132 17.36 4.77 -39.93
N GLU A 133 18.18 4.55 -38.90
CA GLU A 133 19.23 3.54 -38.95
C GLU A 133 18.64 2.12 -39.08
N GLN A 134 17.61 1.82 -38.29
CA GLN A 134 16.90 0.55 -38.35
C GLN A 134 16.36 0.29 -39.77
N VAL A 135 15.74 1.28 -40.40
CA VAL A 135 15.24 1.17 -41.78
C VAL A 135 16.37 0.91 -42.77
N LYS A 136 17.51 1.60 -42.65
CA LYS A 136 18.68 1.36 -43.51
C LYS A 136 19.22 -0.06 -43.35
N LYS A 137 19.34 -0.55 -42.10
CA LYS A 137 19.79 -1.92 -41.81
C LYS A 137 18.83 -2.96 -42.36
N ILE A 138 17.52 -2.71 -42.28
CA ILE A 138 16.51 -3.59 -42.89
C ILE A 138 16.66 -3.61 -44.42
N GLN A 139 16.88 -2.46 -45.06
CA GLN A 139 17.09 -2.40 -46.52
C GLN A 139 18.36 -3.12 -46.96
N GLU A 140 19.47 -2.99 -46.23
CA GLU A 140 20.70 -3.76 -46.49
C GLU A 140 20.44 -5.25 -46.35
N LYS A 141 19.80 -5.66 -45.24
CA LYS A 141 19.42 -7.05 -45.00
C LYS A 141 18.56 -7.60 -46.16
N ASP A 142 17.58 -6.85 -46.63
CA ASP A 142 16.69 -7.29 -47.72
C ASP A 142 17.41 -7.40 -49.06
N LYS A 143 18.37 -6.52 -49.35
CA LYS A 143 19.23 -6.65 -50.54
C LYS A 143 20.08 -7.91 -50.49
N LEU A 144 20.74 -8.18 -49.36
CA LEU A 144 21.54 -9.40 -49.19
C LEU A 144 20.67 -10.65 -49.26
N LEU A 145 19.46 -10.60 -48.70
CA LEU A 145 18.52 -11.72 -48.72
C LEU A 145 18.08 -12.04 -50.15
N LYS A 146 17.72 -11.03 -50.96
CA LYS A 146 17.41 -11.22 -52.38
C LYS A 146 18.58 -11.77 -53.19
N TRP A 147 19.80 -11.32 -52.89
CA TRP A 147 21.01 -11.86 -53.55
C TRP A 147 21.21 -13.34 -53.20
N CYS A 148 21.06 -13.70 -51.92
CA CYS A 148 21.15 -15.08 -51.47
C CYS A 148 20.05 -15.95 -52.11
N GLU A 149 18.81 -15.47 -52.18
CA GLU A 149 17.72 -16.14 -52.90
C GLU A 149 18.07 -16.38 -54.38
N SER A 150 18.63 -15.38 -55.07
CA SER A 150 19.04 -15.53 -56.47
C SER A 150 20.10 -16.62 -56.65
N LEU A 151 21.11 -16.67 -55.77
CA LEU A 151 22.14 -17.72 -55.78
C LEU A 151 21.55 -19.11 -55.51
N ILE A 152 20.60 -19.21 -54.57
CA ILE A 152 19.92 -20.46 -54.27
C ILE A 152 19.13 -20.94 -55.50
N VAL A 153 18.44 -20.05 -56.20
CA VAL A 153 17.70 -20.37 -57.42
C VAL A 153 18.64 -20.80 -58.56
N GLU A 154 19.76 -20.11 -58.75
CA GLU A 154 20.76 -20.47 -59.77
C GLU A 154 21.37 -21.85 -59.51
N VAL A 155 21.76 -22.14 -58.26
CA VAL A 155 22.26 -23.46 -57.85
C VAL A 155 21.19 -24.54 -58.02
N ALA A 156 19.94 -24.27 -57.63
CA ALA A 156 18.84 -25.21 -57.81
C ALA A 156 18.58 -25.51 -59.29
N THR A 157 18.68 -24.50 -60.16
CA THR A 157 18.51 -24.64 -61.61
C THR A 157 19.68 -25.42 -62.22
N GLY A 158 20.92 -25.12 -61.85
CA GLY A 158 22.09 -25.86 -62.31
C GLY A 158 22.07 -27.34 -61.91
N ILE A 159 21.60 -27.66 -60.69
CA ILE A 159 21.40 -29.05 -60.25
C ILE A 159 20.28 -29.72 -61.05
N SER A 160 19.19 -28.99 -61.36
CA SER A 160 18.09 -29.49 -62.18
C SER A 160 18.54 -29.83 -63.60
N GLU A 161 19.29 -28.93 -64.24
CA GLU A 161 19.81 -29.12 -65.61
C GLU A 161 20.83 -30.24 -65.69
N THR A 162 21.70 -30.40 -64.68
CA THR A 162 22.71 -31.47 -64.66
C THR A 162 22.09 -32.87 -64.44
N ARG A 163 20.90 -32.94 -63.85
CA ARG A 163 20.21 -34.22 -63.57
C ARG A 163 19.34 -34.70 -64.74
N HIS A 164 19.17 -33.91 -65.78
CA HIS A 164 18.39 -34.24 -66.97
C HIS A 164 19.28 -34.63 -68.15
#